data_AF-A0AAI8QI63-F1
#
_entry.id   AF-A0AAI8QI63-F1
#
_cell.length_a   1.000
_cell.length_b   1.000
_cell.length_c   1.000
_cell.angle_alpha   90.00
_cell.angle_beta   90.00
_cell.angle_gamma   90.00
#
_symmetry.space_group_name_H-M   'P 1'
#
loop_
_entity.id
_entity.type
_entity.pdbx_description
1 polymer ?
#
loop_
_entity_poly.entity_id
_entity_poly.type
_entity_poly.pdbx_seq_one_letter_code
_entity_poly.pdbx_strand_id
1 'polypeptide(L)'
;MVSILLDSNVFDLLFDKDMGQIRIDIKKELPQEQYKLFITKRVEIELKPINDKNPAFYEFISSFQFKDVQYFGFGNANNRYQRNGGFGFGFAPDNMNQMATKLKDKYDKLYPNRNKQDTRKSNDLYKEETDFDLALHSLLDYFVITCDSKQGKGKRQGYLNVAKGMGGKVIFLDEFAKNLKEGKYKFGDLRKLIENEMERINNVKN
;
A
#
# COMPACT_ATOMS: atom_id res chain seq x y z
N MET A 1 13.40 13.00 5.65
CA MET A 1 13.22 11.60 5.20
C MET A 1 11.79 11.38 4.77
N VAL A 2 11.59 10.69 3.66
CA VAL A 2 10.27 10.32 3.14
C VAL A 2 9.91 8.92 3.64
N SER A 3 8.70 8.78 4.19
CA SER A 3 8.19 7.49 4.68
C SER A 3 7.42 6.79 3.58
N ILE A 4 7.79 5.54 3.29
CA ILE A 4 7.21 4.72 2.23
C ILE A 4 6.67 3.42 2.84
N LEU A 5 5.42 3.09 2.56
CA LEU A 5 4.81 1.80 2.85
C LEU A 5 4.81 0.94 1.58
N LEU A 6 5.32 -0.28 1.69
CA LEU A 6 5.29 -1.28 0.62
C LEU A 6 4.11 -2.23 0.86
N ASP A 7 3.32 -2.43 -0.19
CA ASP A 7 2.28 -3.46 -0.25
C ASP A 7 2.90 -4.86 -0.47
N SER A 8 2.19 -5.94 -0.14
CA SER A 8 2.70 -7.31 -0.25
C SER A 8 2.95 -7.73 -1.70
N ASN A 9 2.10 -7.28 -2.63
CA ASN A 9 2.23 -7.56 -4.07
C ASN A 9 3.46 -6.91 -4.72
N VAL A 10 4.15 -5.98 -4.04
CA VAL A 10 5.38 -5.36 -4.54
C VAL A 10 6.50 -6.39 -4.58
N PHE A 11 6.52 -7.30 -3.61
CA PHE A 11 7.60 -8.27 -3.48
C PHE A 11 7.66 -9.26 -4.63
N ASP A 12 6.52 -9.54 -5.28
CA ASP A 12 6.49 -10.33 -6.51
C ASP A 12 7.34 -9.64 -7.60
N LEU A 13 7.23 -8.32 -7.80
CA LEU A 13 8.08 -7.62 -8.78
C LEU A 13 9.54 -7.44 -8.34
N LEU A 14 9.81 -7.44 -7.03
CA LEU A 14 11.18 -7.29 -6.51
C LEU A 14 11.97 -8.61 -6.53
N PHE A 15 11.29 -9.76 -6.39
CA PHE A 15 11.91 -11.08 -6.18
C PHE A 15 11.51 -12.17 -7.15
N ASP A 16 10.33 -12.09 -7.77
CA ASP A 16 9.88 -13.16 -8.66
C ASP A 16 10.73 -13.18 -9.93
N LYS A 17 11.40 -14.32 -10.14
CA LYS A 17 12.26 -14.57 -11.30
C LYS A 17 11.44 -14.83 -12.56
N ASP A 18 10.17 -15.22 -12.41
CA ASP A 18 9.29 -15.64 -13.50
C ASP A 18 8.54 -14.45 -14.15
N MET A 19 8.52 -13.28 -13.50
CA MET A 19 8.01 -12.01 -14.03
C MET A 19 8.94 -11.33 -15.07
N GLY A 20 9.69 -12.14 -15.83
CA GLY A 20 10.35 -11.78 -17.09
C GLY A 20 10.97 -10.38 -17.15
N GLN A 21 12.27 -10.31 -16.83
CA GLN A 21 13.24 -9.31 -17.30
C GLN A 21 13.38 -7.94 -16.59
N ILE A 22 12.54 -7.57 -15.61
CA ILE A 22 12.81 -6.34 -14.81
C ILE A 22 12.95 -6.71 -13.34
N ARG A 23 14.17 -6.60 -12.82
CA ARG A 23 14.45 -6.66 -11.39
C ARG A 23 14.73 -5.25 -10.90
N ILE A 24 13.79 -4.66 -10.17
CA ILE A 24 13.96 -3.35 -9.56
C ILE A 24 14.74 -3.53 -8.26
N ASP A 25 15.93 -2.95 -8.20
CA ASP A 25 16.68 -2.89 -6.93
C ASP A 25 16.16 -1.70 -6.12
N ILE A 26 15.19 -1.97 -5.24
CA ILE A 26 14.51 -0.93 -4.45
C ILE A 26 15.49 -0.14 -3.58
N LYS A 27 16.61 -0.75 -3.15
CA LYS A 27 17.60 -0.06 -2.29
C LYS A 27 18.41 0.97 -3.08
N LYS A 28 18.59 0.75 -4.39
CA LYS A 28 19.22 1.73 -5.29
C LYS A 28 18.25 2.83 -5.72
N GLU A 29 17.01 2.46 -6.02
CA GLU A 29 15.98 3.44 -6.37
C GLU A 29 15.64 4.33 -5.17
N LEU A 30 15.58 3.75 -3.96
CA LEU A 30 15.15 4.41 -2.73
C LEU A 30 16.22 4.26 -1.65
N PRO A 31 17.30 5.06 -1.72
CA PRO A 31 18.41 5.00 -0.77
C PRO A 31 17.96 5.30 0.67
N GLN A 32 18.45 4.51 1.63
CA GLN A 32 18.01 4.57 3.03
C GLN A 32 18.34 5.90 3.72
N GLU A 33 19.30 6.66 3.20
CA GLU A 33 19.66 8.00 3.69
C GLU A 33 18.52 9.00 3.48
N GLN A 34 17.65 8.77 2.49
CA GLN A 34 16.57 9.67 2.11
C GLN A 34 15.18 9.08 2.39
N TYR A 35 15.08 7.76 2.30
CA TYR A 35 13.81 7.02 2.36
C TYR A 35 13.78 6.03 3.52
N LYS A 36 12.66 6.03 4.23
CA LYS A 36 12.33 5.06 5.27
C LYS A 36 11.29 4.11 4.71
N LEU A 37 11.69 2.87 4.50
CA LEU A 37 10.84 1.82 3.93
C LEU A 37 10.19 1.02 5.07
N PHE A 38 8.87 0.92 5.00
CA PHE A 38 8.01 0.27 5.95
C PHE A 38 7.17 -0.81 5.26
N ILE A 39 6.87 -1.87 6.01
CA ILE A 39 5.80 -2.82 5.68
C ILE A 39 4.79 -2.83 6.81
N THR A 40 3.52 -3.09 6.50
CA THR A 40 2.51 -3.29 7.55
C THR A 40 2.68 -4.68 8.14
N LYS A 41 2.27 -4.84 9.40
CA LYS A 41 2.25 -6.16 10.05
C LYS A 41 1.31 -7.15 9.36
N ARG A 42 0.34 -6.69 8.56
CA ARG A 42 -0.44 -7.57 7.67
C ARG A 42 0.42 -8.10 6.53
N VAL A 43 1.20 -7.24 5.88
CA VAL A 43 2.14 -7.66 4.84
C VAL A 43 3.13 -8.67 5.43
N GLU A 44 3.64 -8.46 6.64
CA GLU A 44 4.47 -9.45 7.35
C GLU A 44 3.78 -10.82 7.47
N ILE A 45 2.51 -10.86 7.90
CA ILE A 45 1.72 -12.10 8.01
C ILE A 45 1.55 -12.77 6.64
N GLU A 46 1.24 -12.00 5.59
CA GLU A 46 1.07 -12.53 4.22
C GLU A 46 2.39 -13.07 3.65
N LEU A 47 3.51 -12.44 4.00
CA LEU A 47 4.84 -12.83 3.53
C LEU A 47 5.46 -13.97 4.33
N LYS A 48 5.00 -14.26 5.55
CA LYS A 48 5.55 -15.30 6.42
C LYS A 48 5.72 -16.67 5.72
N PRO A 49 4.74 -17.21 4.97
CA PRO A 49 4.91 -18.48 4.28
C PRO A 49 5.96 -18.47 3.16
N ILE A 50 6.20 -17.31 2.55
CA ILE A 50 7.23 -17.10 1.52
C ILE A 50 8.61 -16.99 2.20
N ASN A 51 8.63 -16.28 3.33
CA ASN A 51 9.79 -16.06 4.17
C ASN A 51 10.43 -17.38 4.63
N ASP A 52 9.60 -18.31 5.09
CA ASP A 52 10.02 -19.63 5.56
C ASP A 52 10.65 -20.50 4.44
N LYS A 53 10.45 -20.13 3.17
CA LYS A 53 10.91 -20.88 1.99
C LYS A 53 12.08 -20.21 1.24
N ASN A 54 12.42 -18.96 1.54
CA ASN A 54 13.46 -18.21 0.84
C ASN A 54 14.29 -17.34 1.80
N PRO A 55 15.45 -17.83 2.29
CA PRO A 55 16.31 -17.09 3.22
C PRO A 55 16.80 -15.73 2.71
N ALA A 56 17.03 -15.58 1.40
CA ALA A 56 17.43 -14.30 0.80
C ALA A 56 16.29 -13.26 0.84
N PHE A 57 15.04 -13.72 0.79
CA PHE A 57 13.88 -12.88 1.00
C PHE A 57 13.75 -12.45 2.46
N TYR A 58 14.05 -13.35 3.41
CA TYR A 58 14.10 -13.05 4.84
C TYR A 58 15.08 -11.94 5.19
N GLU A 59 16.31 -12.05 4.71
CA GLU A 59 17.35 -11.04 4.97
C GLU A 59 16.98 -9.68 4.37
N PHE A 60 16.36 -9.69 3.19
CA PHE A 60 15.88 -8.47 2.56
C PHE A 60 14.75 -7.80 3.35
N ILE A 61 13.72 -8.56 3.72
CA ILE A 61 12.59 -8.03 4.50
C ILE A 61 13.04 -7.56 5.89
N SER A 62 13.94 -8.30 6.53
CA SER A 62 14.48 -7.96 7.85
C SER A 62 15.28 -6.65 7.86
N SER A 63 15.71 -6.17 6.68
CA SER A 63 16.37 -4.87 6.55
C SER A 63 15.40 -3.67 6.50
N PHE A 64 14.09 -3.91 6.48
CA PHE A 64 13.06 -2.86 6.57
C PHE A 64 12.63 -2.59 8.00
N GLN A 65 12.17 -1.36 8.26
CA GLN A 65 11.55 -1.04 9.54
C GLN A 65 10.10 -1.52 9.52
N PHE A 66 9.73 -2.37 10.48
CA PHE A 66 8.33 -2.73 10.68
C PHE A 66 7.60 -1.54 11.27
N LYS A 67 6.47 -1.17 10.67
CA LYS A 67 5.56 -0.25 11.32
C LYS A 67 4.34 -1.01 11.78
N ASP A 68 4.12 -1.00 13.09
CA ASP A 68 2.84 -1.39 13.67
C ASP A 68 1.88 -0.24 13.37
N VAL A 69 1.40 -0.22 12.14
CA VAL A 69 0.36 0.70 11.70
C VAL A 69 -0.90 0.23 12.42
N GLN A 70 -1.43 1.06 13.31
CA GLN A 70 -2.59 0.72 14.13
C GLN A 70 -3.73 0.24 13.22
N TYR A 71 -4.09 -1.03 13.37
CA TYR A 71 -5.08 -1.69 12.52
C TYR A 71 -6.43 -0.98 12.62
N PHE A 72 -6.80 -0.28 11.55
CA PHE A 72 -8.16 0.19 11.39
C PHE A 72 -9.05 -0.96 10.89
N GLY A 73 -10.07 -1.34 11.66
CA GLY A 73 -10.94 -2.45 11.29
C GLY A 73 -12.26 -2.47 12.06
N PHE A 74 -13.34 -2.95 11.45
CA PHE A 74 -14.64 -3.10 12.12
C PHE A 74 -14.50 -4.06 13.31
N GLY A 75 -14.66 -3.58 14.55
CA GLY A 75 -14.44 -4.39 15.75
C GLY A 75 -15.20 -5.73 15.71
N ASN A 76 -14.49 -6.84 15.91
CA ASN A 76 -15.08 -8.17 16.12
C ASN A 76 -14.37 -8.83 17.30
N ALA A 77 -15.10 -9.08 18.38
CA ALA A 77 -14.57 -9.65 19.63
C ALA A 77 -14.05 -11.08 19.47
N ASN A 78 -14.45 -11.78 18.40
CA ASN A 78 -14.05 -13.17 18.13
C ASN A 78 -12.78 -13.29 17.26
N ASN A 79 -12.13 -12.17 16.92
CA ASN A 79 -10.97 -12.19 16.02
C ASN A 79 -9.66 -12.40 16.81
N ARG A 80 -8.82 -13.35 16.36
CA ARG A 80 -7.52 -13.67 17.00
C ARG A 80 -6.56 -12.48 17.01
N TYR A 81 -6.66 -11.61 16.00
CA TYR A 81 -5.98 -10.33 15.96
C TYR A 81 -6.98 -9.25 16.35
N GLN A 82 -6.88 -8.75 17.58
CA GLN A 82 -7.72 -7.64 18.02
C GLN A 82 -7.42 -6.40 17.15
N ARG A 83 -8.47 -5.77 16.65
CA ARG A 83 -8.38 -4.53 15.86
C ARG A 83 -8.23 -3.36 16.82
N ASN A 84 -7.11 -2.65 16.75
CA ASN A 84 -6.88 -1.42 17.53
C ASN A 84 -7.46 -0.23 16.77
N GLY A 85 -8.79 -0.11 16.77
CA GLY A 85 -9.50 1.02 16.16
C GLY A 85 -10.50 0.59 15.11
N GLY A 86 -11.77 0.57 15.46
CA GLY A 86 -12.85 0.55 14.48
C GLY A 86 -13.29 1.93 14.06
N PHE A 87 -14.06 1.99 12.97
CA PHE A 87 -14.85 3.16 12.61
C PHE A 87 -15.64 3.61 13.84
N GLY A 88 -15.29 4.76 14.42
CA GLY A 88 -15.95 5.32 15.60
C GLY A 88 -15.52 4.74 16.96
N PHE A 89 -14.56 3.82 17.03
CA PHE A 89 -14.05 3.28 18.30
C PHE A 89 -12.54 3.04 18.24
N GLY A 90 -11.73 4.02 18.68
CA GLY A 90 -10.29 3.88 18.85
C GLY A 90 -9.52 5.20 18.77
N PHE A 91 -8.32 5.19 19.34
CA PHE A 91 -7.37 6.29 19.57
C PHE A 91 -6.75 6.87 18.27
N ALA A 92 -7.52 6.95 17.18
CA ALA A 92 -7.10 7.60 15.96
C ALA A 92 -7.34 9.12 16.09
N PRO A 93 -6.35 9.98 15.82
CA PRO A 93 -6.57 11.42 15.82
C PRO A 93 -7.72 11.78 14.87
N ASP A 94 -8.49 12.82 15.21
CA ASP A 94 -9.75 13.17 14.52
C ASP A 94 -9.60 13.27 12.99
N ASN A 95 -8.43 13.69 12.52
CA ASN A 95 -8.08 13.76 11.10
C ASN A 95 -8.10 12.39 10.39
N MET A 96 -7.64 11.33 11.06
CA MET A 96 -7.60 9.96 10.53
C MET A 96 -9.02 9.38 10.43
N ASN A 97 -9.85 9.57 11.46
CA ASN A 97 -11.25 9.13 11.43
C ASN A 97 -12.08 9.85 10.35
N GLN A 98 -11.90 11.16 10.21
CA GLN A 98 -12.54 11.94 9.14
C GLN A 98 -12.08 11.48 7.76
N MET A 99 -10.77 11.23 7.58
CA MET A 99 -10.25 10.78 6.29
C MET A 99 -10.70 9.36 5.95
N ALA A 100 -10.75 8.45 6.93
CA ALA A 100 -11.30 7.12 6.80
C ALA A 100 -12.78 7.16 6.36
N THR A 101 -13.57 8.06 6.96
CA THR A 101 -14.96 8.36 6.57
C THR A 101 -15.05 8.80 5.12
N LYS A 102 -14.30 9.82 4.72
CA LYS A 102 -14.31 10.33 3.35
C LYS A 102 -13.88 9.29 2.32
N LEU A 103 -12.82 8.52 2.61
CA LEU A 103 -12.34 7.45 1.73
C LEU A 103 -13.41 6.38 1.55
N LYS A 104 -13.99 5.92 2.65
CA LYS A 104 -15.04 4.90 2.64
C LYS A 104 -16.28 5.37 1.89
N ASP A 105 -16.75 6.59 2.15
CA ASP A 105 -17.93 7.16 1.49
C ASP A 105 -17.71 7.32 -0.01
N LYS A 106 -16.52 7.79 -0.44
CA LYS A 106 -16.19 7.93 -1.86
C LYS A 106 -16.14 6.56 -2.54
N TYR A 107 -15.57 5.55 -1.86
CA TYR A 107 -15.54 4.19 -2.37
C TYR A 107 -16.94 3.57 -2.47
N ASP A 108 -17.79 3.73 -1.44
CA ASP A 108 -19.15 3.21 -1.42
C ASP A 108 -20.04 3.85 -2.49
N LYS A 109 -19.88 5.15 -2.75
CA LYS A 109 -20.58 5.84 -3.85
C LYS A 109 -20.24 5.28 -5.23
N LEU A 110 -19.00 4.83 -5.42
CA LEU A 110 -18.57 4.18 -6.67
C LEU A 110 -19.13 2.76 -6.80
N TYR A 111 -19.38 2.08 -5.67
CA TYR A 111 -19.80 0.68 -5.62
C TYR A 111 -20.97 0.44 -4.65
N PRO A 112 -22.15 1.04 -4.89
CA PRO A 112 -23.26 1.04 -3.93
C PRO A 112 -23.85 -0.36 -3.68
N ASN A 113 -23.74 -1.27 -4.66
CA ASN A 113 -24.30 -2.62 -4.61
C ASN A 113 -23.27 -3.70 -4.24
N ARG A 114 -22.15 -3.33 -3.62
CA ARG A 114 -21.14 -4.32 -3.21
C ARG A 114 -21.66 -5.15 -2.04
N ASN A 115 -21.54 -6.47 -2.15
CA ASN A 115 -21.75 -7.36 -1.01
C ASN A 115 -20.66 -7.11 0.03
N LYS A 116 -21.04 -6.57 1.20
CA LYS A 116 -20.13 -6.19 2.29
C LYS A 116 -19.49 -7.38 3.03
N GLN A 117 -19.69 -8.61 2.58
CA GLN A 117 -19.51 -9.83 3.39
C GLN A 117 -18.35 -10.75 2.98
N ASP A 118 -17.42 -10.33 2.12
CA ASP A 118 -16.26 -11.17 1.81
C ASP A 118 -15.17 -11.05 2.90
N THR A 119 -15.31 -11.82 3.98
CA THR A 119 -14.19 -12.20 4.85
C THR A 119 -13.37 -13.29 4.17
N ARG A 120 -12.04 -13.15 4.07
CA ARG A 120 -11.18 -14.25 3.64
C ARG A 120 -11.18 -15.32 4.73
N LYS A 121 -11.77 -16.49 4.45
CA LYS A 121 -11.90 -17.63 5.38
C LYS A 121 -10.56 -18.15 5.96
N SER A 122 -9.43 -17.85 5.32
CA SER A 122 -8.13 -18.41 5.73
C SER A 122 -7.41 -17.62 6.83
N ASN A 123 -7.69 -16.31 6.99
CA ASN A 123 -6.86 -15.44 7.82
C ASN A 123 -7.65 -14.53 8.80
N ASP A 124 -8.98 -14.68 8.93
CA ASP A 124 -9.86 -13.79 9.73
C ASP A 124 -9.85 -12.30 9.33
N LEU A 125 -9.44 -12.00 8.09
CA LEU A 125 -9.31 -10.63 7.56
C LEU A 125 -10.43 -10.33 6.56
N TYR A 126 -10.97 -9.10 6.57
CA TYR A 126 -11.82 -8.66 5.47
C TYR A 126 -10.96 -8.47 4.21
N LYS A 127 -11.50 -8.90 3.06
CA LYS A 127 -10.79 -8.96 1.77
C LYS A 127 -10.19 -7.63 1.32
N GLU A 128 -10.77 -6.51 1.75
CA GLU A 128 -10.41 -5.16 1.31
C GLU A 128 -9.81 -4.29 2.45
N GLU A 129 -9.57 -4.87 3.63
CA GLU A 129 -9.08 -4.12 4.82
C GLU A 129 -7.61 -3.72 4.69
N THR A 130 -6.77 -4.51 3.99
CA THR A 130 -5.38 -4.12 3.66
C THR A 130 -5.35 -2.90 2.76
N ASP A 131 -6.09 -2.98 1.65
CA ASP A 131 -6.16 -1.93 0.65
C ASP A 131 -6.71 -0.64 1.27
N PHE A 132 -7.69 -0.77 2.18
CA PHE A 132 -8.24 0.38 2.91
C PHE A 132 -7.19 1.02 3.82
N ASP A 133 -6.47 0.24 4.62
CA ASP A 133 -5.44 0.72 5.53
C ASP A 133 -4.32 1.44 4.77
N LEU A 134 -3.75 0.79 3.76
CA LEU A 134 -2.73 1.40 2.89
C LEU A 134 -3.27 2.67 2.22
N ALA A 135 -4.48 2.64 1.67
CA ALA A 135 -5.11 3.81 1.06
C ALA A 135 -5.28 4.97 2.05
N LEU A 136 -5.69 4.71 3.29
CA LEU A 136 -5.81 5.71 4.34
C LEU A 136 -4.44 6.31 4.67
N HIS A 137 -3.41 5.48 4.83
CA HIS A 137 -2.05 5.94 5.09
C HIS A 137 -1.47 6.79 3.95
N SER A 138 -1.85 6.50 2.70
CA SER A 138 -1.47 7.30 1.54
C SER A 138 -2.06 8.73 1.56
N LEU A 139 -3.23 8.91 2.18
CA LEU A 139 -3.92 10.20 2.29
C LEU A 139 -3.39 11.05 3.45
N LEU A 140 -2.69 10.42 4.38
CA LEU A 140 -2.11 11.07 5.54
C LEU A 140 -0.62 11.37 5.26
N ASP A 141 0.25 10.44 5.62
CA ASP A 141 1.67 10.77 5.79
C ASP A 141 2.62 9.93 4.93
N TYR A 142 2.16 8.81 4.37
CA TYR A 142 3.04 7.84 3.70
C TYR A 142 2.89 7.90 2.20
N PHE A 143 4.00 7.70 1.49
CA PHE A 143 3.91 7.18 0.14
C PHE A 143 3.60 5.70 0.20
N VAL A 144 2.67 5.21 -0.61
CA VAL A 144 2.37 3.79 -0.73
C VAL A 144 2.81 3.31 -2.10
N ILE A 145 3.65 2.28 -2.13
CA ILE A 145 4.05 1.59 -3.36
C ILE A 145 3.29 0.27 -3.41
N THR A 146 2.61 0.00 -4.52
CA THR A 146 1.80 -1.19 -4.76
C THR A 146 1.86 -1.60 -6.23
N CYS A 147 1.62 -2.87 -6.53
CA CYS A 147 1.45 -3.39 -7.89
C CYS A 147 -0.02 -3.53 -8.29
N ASP A 148 -0.96 -3.02 -7.49
CA ASP A 148 -2.39 -3.14 -7.77
C ASP A 148 -2.91 -2.00 -8.64
N SER A 149 -2.24 -1.72 -9.77
CA SER A 149 -2.80 -0.78 -10.75
C SER A 149 -4.03 -1.40 -11.41
N LYS A 150 -5.21 -1.08 -10.87
CA LYS A 150 -6.49 -1.42 -11.52
C LYS A 150 -6.78 -0.48 -12.69
N GLN A 151 -5.83 -0.39 -13.63
CA GLN A 151 -5.99 0.33 -14.89
C GLN A 151 -6.60 -0.56 -15.98
N GLY A 152 -7.66 -0.07 -16.64
CA GLY A 152 -8.33 -0.73 -17.76
C GLY A 152 -9.85 -0.48 -17.79
N LYS A 153 -10.44 -0.37 -18.99
CA LYS A 153 -11.90 -0.29 -19.16
C LYS A 153 -12.56 -1.52 -18.51
N GLY A 154 -13.49 -1.30 -17.59
CA GLY A 154 -14.25 -2.36 -16.91
C GLY A 154 -13.60 -2.96 -15.65
N LYS A 155 -12.37 -2.55 -15.27
CA LYS A 155 -11.79 -2.98 -13.99
C LYS A 155 -12.37 -2.17 -12.83
N ARG A 156 -12.81 -2.87 -11.78
CA ARG A 156 -13.25 -2.24 -10.52
C ARG A 156 -12.05 -1.59 -9.83
N GLN A 157 -12.15 -0.32 -9.49
CA GLN A 157 -11.14 0.41 -8.72
C GLN A 157 -11.11 -0.09 -7.27
N GLY A 158 -9.89 -0.23 -6.72
CA GLY A 158 -9.64 -0.54 -5.31
C GLY A 158 -9.55 0.74 -4.47
N TYR A 159 -9.45 0.59 -3.15
CA TYR A 159 -9.29 1.73 -2.24
C TYR A 159 -8.05 2.56 -2.58
N LEU A 160 -6.96 1.93 -3.01
CA LEU A 160 -5.72 2.60 -3.42
C LEU A 160 -5.92 3.51 -4.64
N ASN A 161 -6.70 3.09 -5.64
CA ASN A 161 -7.05 3.93 -6.78
C ASN A 161 -7.92 5.13 -6.36
N VAL A 162 -8.89 4.88 -5.46
CA VAL A 162 -9.77 5.94 -4.95
C VAL A 162 -8.97 6.96 -4.14
N ALA A 163 -8.06 6.51 -3.27
CA ALA A 163 -7.18 7.38 -2.51
C ALA A 163 -6.25 8.19 -3.42
N LYS A 164 -5.66 7.60 -4.46
CA LYS A 164 -4.88 8.35 -5.46
C LYS A 164 -5.71 9.46 -6.10
N GLY A 165 -6.95 9.17 -6.50
CA GLY A 165 -7.91 10.16 -7.01
C GLY A 165 -8.44 11.15 -5.96
N MET A 166 -8.10 10.98 -4.68
CA MET A 166 -8.32 11.95 -3.60
C MET A 166 -7.06 12.75 -3.27
N GLY A 167 -5.97 12.56 -4.02
CA GLY A 167 -4.67 13.20 -3.78
C GLY A 167 -3.75 12.43 -2.85
N GLY A 168 -4.07 11.16 -2.54
CA GLY A 168 -3.22 10.26 -1.79
C GLY A 168 -1.94 9.91 -2.54
N LYS A 169 -0.86 9.74 -1.78
CA LYS A 169 0.51 9.50 -2.26
C LYS A 169 0.70 8.04 -2.70
N VAL A 170 0.04 7.63 -3.78
CA VAL A 170 0.07 6.24 -4.26
C VAL A 170 0.89 6.11 -5.55
N ILE A 171 1.93 5.28 -5.51
CA ILE A 171 2.79 4.94 -6.63
C ILE A 171 2.51 3.50 -7.05
N PHE A 172 2.20 3.31 -8.34
CA PHE A 172 1.93 2.00 -8.93
C PHE A 172 3.22 1.45 -9.56
N LEU A 173 3.82 0.44 -8.93
CA LEU A 173 5.11 -0.10 -9.35
C LEU A 173 5.01 -0.93 -10.62
N ASP A 174 3.88 -1.58 -10.85
CA ASP A 174 3.58 -2.32 -12.09
C ASP A 174 3.49 -1.39 -13.31
N GLU A 175 2.91 -0.19 -13.14
CA GLU A 175 2.96 0.87 -14.17
C GLU A 175 4.40 1.34 -14.42
N PHE A 176 5.17 1.57 -13.35
CA PHE A 176 6.57 1.95 -13.46
C PHE A 176 7.39 0.88 -14.20
N ALA A 177 7.25 -0.39 -13.81
CA ALA A 177 7.93 -1.51 -14.42
C ALA A 177 7.56 -1.66 -15.90
N LYS A 178 6.28 -1.48 -16.26
CA LYS A 178 5.84 -1.44 -17.65
C LYS A 178 6.52 -0.31 -18.44
N ASN A 179 6.54 0.90 -17.89
CA ASN A 179 7.19 2.05 -18.55
C ASN A 179 8.71 1.90 -18.66
N LEU A 180 9.36 1.23 -17.69
CA LEU A 180 10.78 0.87 -17.76
C LEU A 180 11.03 -0.12 -18.91
N LYS A 181 10.16 -1.14 -19.07
CA LYS A 181 10.18 -2.12 -20.16
C LYS A 181 10.03 -1.45 -21.54
N GLU A 182 9.14 -0.46 -21.63
CA GLU A 182 8.89 0.31 -22.85
C GLU A 182 9.94 1.41 -23.11
N GLY A 183 10.97 1.53 -22.27
CA GLY A 183 12.04 2.53 -22.40
C GLY A 183 11.61 3.98 -22.11
N LYS A 184 10.41 4.19 -21.54
CA LYS A 184 9.88 5.50 -21.15
C LYS A 184 10.48 5.99 -19.84
N TYR A 185 10.83 5.07 -18.96
CA TYR A 185 11.56 5.35 -17.72
C TYR A 185 12.93 4.67 -17.74
N LYS A 186 13.80 5.12 -16.83
CA LYS A 186 15.11 4.56 -16.54
C LYS A 186 15.21 4.23 -15.05
N PHE A 187 16.18 3.39 -14.70
CA PHE A 187 16.55 3.22 -13.30
C PHE A 187 16.95 4.58 -12.69
N GLY A 188 16.48 4.86 -11.48
CA GLY A 188 16.56 6.14 -10.78
C GLY A 188 15.30 7.00 -10.95
N ASP A 189 14.42 6.72 -11.91
CA ASP A 189 13.22 7.53 -12.13
C ASP A 189 12.11 7.24 -11.10
N LEU A 190 12.14 6.11 -10.38
CA LEU A 190 11.16 5.86 -9.31
C LEU A 190 11.29 6.92 -8.20
N ARG A 191 12.54 7.28 -7.88
CA ARG A 191 12.85 8.37 -6.94
C ARG A 191 12.23 9.69 -7.40
N LYS A 192 12.42 10.04 -8.66
CA LYS A 192 11.91 11.28 -9.25
C LYS A 192 10.38 11.32 -9.25
N LEU A 193 9.71 10.18 -9.46
CA LEU A 193 8.26 10.11 -9.35
C LEU A 193 7.78 10.49 -7.95
N ILE A 194 8.48 10.04 -6.90
CA ILE A 194 8.16 10.40 -5.52
C ILE A 194 8.43 11.89 -5.29
N GLU A 195 9.57 12.42 -5.75
CA GLU A 195 9.92 13.83 -5.63
C GLU A 195 8.90 14.75 -6.33
N ASN A 196 8.52 14.44 -7.58
CA ASN A 196 7.50 15.17 -8.33
C ASN A 196 6.15 15.15 -7.61
N GLU A 197 5.77 14.02 -7.02
CA GLU A 197 4.52 13.90 -6.28
C GLU A 197 4.56 14.70 -4.97
N MET A 198 5.73 14.80 -4.32
CA MET A 198 5.92 15.71 -3.18
C MET A 198 5.76 17.17 -3.59
N GLU A 199 6.36 17.59 -4.71
CA GLU A 199 6.22 18.95 -5.24
C GLU A 199 4.77 19.28 -5.58
N ARG A 200 4.07 18.35 -6.25
CA ARG A 200 2.64 18.49 -6.55
C ARG A 200 1.82 18.73 -5.29
N ILE A 201 2.08 17.97 -4.22
CA ILE A 201 1.36 18.11 -2.95
C ILE A 201 1.66 19.43 -2.25
N ASN A 202 2.91 19.89 -2.30
CA ASN A 202 3.32 21.17 -1.70
C ASN A 202 2.71 22.36 -2.45
N ASN A 203 2.64 22.30 -3.79
CA ASN A 203 2.07 23.37 -4.60
C ASN A 203 0.54 23.50 -4.48
N VAL A 204 -0.16 22.45 -4.02
CA VAL A 204 -1.61 22.50 -3.75
C VAL A 204 -1.94 23.12 -2.38
N LYS A 205 -0.94 23.24 -1.50
CA LYS A 205 -1.11 23.81 -0.14
C LYS A 205 -0.76 25.29 -0.04
N ASN A 206 -0.17 25.88 -1.10
CA ASN A 206 0.16 27.31 -1.22
C ASN A 206 -0.88 28.01 -2.10
#